data_AF-A0AA40VT38-F1
#
_entry.id   AF-A0AA40VT38-F1
#
_cell.length_a   1.000
_cell.length_b   1.000
_cell.length_c   1.000
_cell.angle_alpha   90.00
_cell.angle_beta   90.00
_cell.angle_gamma   90.00
#
_symmetry.space_group_name_H-M   'P 1'
#
loop_
_entity.id
_entity.type
_entity.pdbx_description
1 polymer ?
#
loop_
_entity_poly.entity_id
_entity_poly.type
_entity_poly.pdbx_seq_one_letter_code
_entity_poly.pdbx_strand_id
1 'polypeptide(L)'
;MLDVLAKSIVDNQHIPATIILQNIILPNSDIYSSVEKLFLKLNYNSVLNYKQNIVELKKGGSIRFDTYFNVFSVQKWKNCINIKRINIRLYLKGAFQIKLLAIDNLSTSARLINQKFINVNTLSEVTVFDNIDIIYKNLLYLEIKAISNNCLFKDGYFYIINIRQNLDKKLQ
;
A
#
# COMPACT_ATOMS: atom_id res chain seq x y z
N MET A 1 26.92 -49.20 -11.43
CA MET A 1 27.16 -48.09 -10.48
C MET A 1 27.50 -46.83 -11.27
N LEU A 2 26.50 -46.21 -11.91
CA LEU A 2 26.59 -44.84 -12.48
C LEU A 2 25.17 -44.24 -12.64
N ASP A 3 24.24 -44.59 -11.73
CA ASP A 3 22.88 -44.02 -11.62
C ASP A 3 22.86 -42.73 -10.75
N VAL A 4 23.87 -41.86 -10.88
CA VAL A 4 23.98 -40.67 -9.99
C VAL A 4 24.07 -39.33 -10.73
N LEU A 5 24.07 -39.29 -12.07
CA LEU A 5 24.15 -38.02 -12.82
C LEU A 5 22.82 -37.54 -13.43
N ALA A 6 21.68 -38.06 -12.95
CA ALA A 6 20.34 -37.56 -13.27
C ALA A 6 19.72 -36.72 -12.11
N LYS A 7 20.52 -35.86 -11.48
CA LYS A 7 20.11 -34.79 -10.54
C LYS A 7 20.85 -33.54 -11.00
N SER A 8 20.25 -32.44 -11.46
CA SER A 8 18.90 -31.92 -11.28
C SER A 8 18.65 -30.90 -12.40
N ILE A 9 17.92 -31.28 -13.44
CA ILE A 9 17.22 -30.31 -14.28
C ILE A 9 15.86 -30.10 -13.60
N VAL A 10 15.84 -29.25 -12.57
CA VAL A 10 14.60 -28.84 -11.89
C VAL A 10 14.70 -27.33 -11.64
N ASP A 11 13.94 -26.59 -12.46
CA ASP A 11 13.29 -25.31 -12.15
C ASP A 11 14.11 -24.15 -11.57
N ASN A 12 14.74 -23.38 -12.44
CA ASN A 12 14.90 -21.93 -12.18
C ASN A 12 13.63 -21.19 -12.60
N GLN A 13 12.53 -21.42 -11.88
CA GLN A 13 11.43 -20.45 -11.89
C GLN A 13 11.91 -19.22 -11.10
N HIS A 14 12.23 -18.13 -11.81
CA HIS A 14 12.53 -16.84 -11.20
C HIS A 14 11.28 -16.34 -10.47
N ILE A 15 11.19 -16.61 -9.17
CA ILE A 15 10.10 -16.11 -8.34
C ILE A 15 10.30 -14.59 -8.17
N PRO A 16 9.34 -13.75 -8.60
CA PRO A 16 9.40 -12.32 -8.36
C PRO A 16 9.44 -12.05 -6.85
N ALA A 17 10.45 -11.33 -6.37
CA ALA A 17 10.57 -10.99 -4.96
C ALA A 17 9.78 -9.71 -4.66
N THR A 18 8.88 -9.75 -3.69
CA THR A 18 8.19 -8.55 -3.20
C THR A 18 9.10 -7.75 -2.26
N ILE A 19 9.29 -6.47 -2.54
CA ILE A 19 9.99 -5.55 -1.64
C ILE A 19 8.99 -4.52 -1.13
N ILE A 20 8.74 -4.53 0.18
CA ILE A 20 7.92 -3.54 0.85
C ILE A 20 8.72 -2.23 0.94
N LEU A 21 8.12 -1.14 0.47
CA LEU A 21 8.69 0.19 0.57
C LEU A 21 8.22 0.87 1.86
N GLN A 22 6.90 0.94 2.08
CA GLN A 22 6.34 1.66 3.21
C GLN A 22 5.04 1.01 3.68
N ASN A 23 4.97 0.74 4.98
CA ASN A 23 3.73 0.31 5.64
C ASN A 23 2.83 1.51 5.92
N ILE A 24 1.52 1.27 5.97
CA ILE A 24 0.52 2.19 6.48
C ILE A 24 0.44 1.99 7.99
N ILE A 25 0.80 3.01 8.75
CA ILE A 25 0.94 2.96 10.19
C ILE A 25 -0.34 3.47 10.83
N LEU A 26 -1.03 2.61 11.59
CA LEU A 26 -2.08 3.05 12.51
C LEU A 26 -1.47 3.43 13.87
N PRO A 27 -2.05 4.38 14.61
CA PRO A 27 -1.58 4.73 15.94
C PRO A 27 -1.88 3.59 16.90
N ASN A 28 -0.90 3.24 17.72
CA ASN A 28 -1.02 2.28 18.81
C ASN A 28 -1.69 2.92 20.05
N SER A 29 -2.01 2.09 21.05
CA SER A 29 -2.67 2.50 22.30
C SER A 29 -1.86 3.48 23.15
N ASP A 30 -0.54 3.54 22.94
CA ASP A 30 0.37 4.37 23.75
C ASP A 30 0.47 5.80 23.20
N ILE A 31 -0.17 6.06 22.05
CA ILE A 31 -0.19 7.37 21.43
C ILE A 31 -1.30 8.24 22.04
N TYR A 32 -0.93 9.45 22.45
CA TYR A 32 -1.88 10.47 22.86
C TYR A 32 -2.79 10.89 21.69
N SER A 33 -4.08 11.06 21.97
CA SER A 33 -5.09 11.49 20.98
C SER A 33 -4.73 12.79 20.25
N SER A 34 -3.89 13.64 20.84
CA SER A 34 -3.38 14.89 20.26
C SER A 34 -2.53 14.68 19.00
N VAL A 35 -1.93 13.50 18.80
CA VAL A 35 -1.06 13.22 17.63
C VAL A 35 -1.60 12.15 16.67
N GLU A 36 -2.82 11.63 16.90
CA GLU A 36 -3.48 10.65 16.01
C GLU A 36 -3.54 11.15 14.55
N LYS A 37 -3.76 12.46 14.37
CA LYS A 37 -3.84 13.13 13.06
C LYS A 37 -2.54 13.06 12.25
N LEU A 38 -1.40 12.73 12.87
CA LEU A 38 -0.13 12.50 12.17
C LEU A 38 -0.13 11.16 11.41
N PHE A 39 -1.01 10.22 11.80
CA PHE A 39 -1.12 8.89 11.22
C PHE A 39 -2.29 8.84 10.23
N LEU A 40 -3.49 9.26 10.62
CA LEU A 40 -4.66 9.22 9.75
C LEU A 40 -5.67 10.30 10.10
N LYS A 41 -6.56 10.60 9.14
CA LYS A 41 -7.72 11.45 9.37
C LYS A 41 -8.99 10.62 9.18
N LEU A 42 -9.81 10.57 10.22
CA LEU A 42 -11.11 9.91 10.23
C LEU A 42 -12.22 10.95 10.12
N ASN A 43 -13.36 10.57 9.52
CA ASN A 43 -14.60 11.32 9.65
C ASN A 43 -15.46 10.74 10.78
N TYR A 44 -16.60 11.37 11.05
CA TYR A 44 -17.52 10.99 12.13
C TYR A 44 -18.15 9.58 11.99
N ASN A 45 -18.03 8.94 10.82
CA ASN A 45 -18.55 7.60 10.54
C ASN A 45 -17.48 6.51 10.64
N SER A 46 -16.29 6.86 11.12
CA SER A 46 -15.17 5.95 11.32
C SER A 46 -14.66 6.08 12.75
N VAL A 47 -14.24 4.96 13.34
CA VAL A 47 -13.63 4.93 14.66
C VAL A 47 -12.42 4.00 14.67
N LEU A 48 -11.35 4.41 15.35
CA LEU A 48 -10.20 3.55 15.57
C LEU A 48 -10.40 2.72 16.85
N ASN A 49 -10.38 1.40 16.71
CA ASN A 49 -10.34 0.47 17.81
C ASN A 49 -8.88 0.17 18.18
N TYR A 50 -8.35 0.92 19.15
CA TYR A 50 -6.96 0.81 19.60
C TYR A 50 -6.57 -0.58 20.10
N LYS A 51 -7.51 -1.32 20.73
CA LYS A 51 -7.23 -2.66 21.26
C LYS A 51 -6.97 -3.68 20.15
N GLN A 52 -7.67 -3.55 19.03
CA GLN A 52 -7.53 -4.46 17.89
C GLN A 52 -6.62 -3.90 16.79
N ASN A 53 -6.24 -2.62 16.89
CA ASN A 53 -5.57 -1.85 15.85
C ASN A 53 -6.30 -1.95 14.49
N ILE A 54 -7.61 -1.71 14.53
CA ILE A 54 -8.51 -1.77 13.37
C ILE A 54 -9.35 -0.50 13.33
N VAL A 55 -9.50 0.09 12.16
CA VAL A 55 -10.49 1.14 11.91
C VAL A 55 -11.80 0.48 11.50
N GLU A 56 -12.86 0.80 12.23
CA GLU A 56 -14.22 0.37 11.95
C GLU A 56 -14.96 1.51 11.23
N LEU A 57 -15.59 1.20 10.10
CA LEU A 57 -16.27 2.18 9.25
C LEU A 57 -17.73 1.78 9.04
N LYS A 58 -18.64 2.72 9.32
CA LYS A 58 -20.03 2.66 8.85
C LYS A 58 -20.09 3.13 7.39
N LYS A 59 -21.22 2.93 6.72
CA LYS A 59 -21.43 3.47 5.37
C LYS A 59 -21.16 4.98 5.35
N GLY A 60 -20.33 5.43 4.42
CA GLY A 60 -19.86 6.81 4.34
C GLY A 60 -18.69 7.15 5.26
N GLY A 61 -18.24 6.23 6.11
CA GLY A 61 -16.99 6.31 6.85
C GLY A 61 -15.80 6.45 5.91
N SER A 62 -14.85 7.30 6.27
CA SER A 62 -13.63 7.50 5.46
C SER A 62 -12.36 7.53 6.30
N ILE A 63 -11.26 7.12 5.68
CA ILE A 63 -9.89 7.26 6.17
C ILE A 63 -9.09 8.00 5.11
N ARG A 64 -8.36 9.04 5.51
CA ARG A 64 -7.37 9.68 4.66
C ARG A 64 -5.97 9.54 5.26
N PHE A 65 -5.03 9.22 4.38
CA PHE A 65 -3.62 9.03 4.69
C PHE A 65 -2.74 10.18 4.17
N ASP A 66 -3.31 11.37 3.91
CA ASP A 66 -2.58 12.61 3.64
C ASP A 66 -2.02 13.20 4.94
N THR A 67 -1.21 12.38 5.62
CA THR A 67 -0.68 12.61 6.96
C THR A 67 0.82 12.35 6.98
N TYR A 68 1.51 12.87 8.00
CA TYR A 68 2.96 12.85 8.06
C TYR A 68 3.57 11.45 7.94
N PHE A 69 3.00 10.45 8.63
CA PHE A 69 3.53 9.09 8.63
C PHE A 69 3.11 8.26 7.41
N ASN A 70 1.93 8.50 6.85
CA ASN A 70 1.35 7.63 5.83
C ASN A 70 1.33 8.21 4.42
N VAL A 71 1.73 9.47 4.25
CA VAL A 71 2.00 9.99 2.93
C VAL A 71 3.24 9.29 2.34
N PHE A 72 3.10 8.75 1.14
CA PHE A 72 4.18 8.09 0.43
C PHE A 72 4.96 9.12 -0.40
N SER A 73 6.22 9.34 -0.05
CA SER A 73 7.08 10.27 -0.78
C SER A 73 7.87 9.54 -1.86
N VAL A 74 7.54 9.78 -3.13
CA VAL A 74 8.25 9.20 -4.27
C VAL A 74 9.73 9.59 -4.25
N GLN A 75 10.04 10.82 -3.83
CA GLN A 75 11.40 11.35 -3.78
C GLN A 75 12.31 10.59 -2.81
N LYS A 76 11.76 10.05 -1.70
CA LYS A 76 12.55 9.24 -0.73
C LYS A 76 13.12 7.98 -1.39
N TRP A 77 12.39 7.39 -2.33
CA TRP A 77 12.75 6.10 -2.92
C TRP A 77 13.53 6.22 -4.23
N LYS A 78 13.33 7.31 -4.97
CA LYS A 78 13.96 7.53 -6.28
C LYS A 78 15.50 7.53 -6.23
N ASN A 79 16.08 7.96 -5.12
CA ASN A 79 17.54 8.02 -4.95
C ASN A 79 18.15 6.67 -4.55
N CYS A 80 17.34 5.77 -3.98
CA CYS A 80 17.82 4.50 -3.43
C CYS A 80 17.58 3.32 -4.38
N ILE A 81 16.50 3.37 -5.16
CA ILE A 81 16.08 2.30 -6.07
C ILE A 81 15.45 2.97 -7.31
N ASN A 82 15.72 2.49 -8.52
CA ASN A 82 15.09 3.00 -9.75
C ASN A 82 13.62 2.53 -9.86
N ILE A 83 12.78 2.98 -8.93
CA ILE A 83 11.39 2.57 -8.82
C ILE A 83 10.56 3.38 -9.83
N LYS A 84 10.02 2.68 -10.83
CA LYS A 84 9.10 3.28 -11.81
C LYS A 84 7.65 2.99 -11.48
N ARG A 85 7.37 1.85 -10.86
CA ARG A 85 6.03 1.35 -10.61
C ARG A 85 5.92 0.85 -9.19
N ILE A 86 4.78 1.13 -8.56
CA ILE A 86 4.45 0.58 -7.25
C ILE A 86 3.13 -0.15 -7.29
N ASN A 87 2.95 -1.02 -6.31
CA ASN A 87 1.74 -1.76 -6.05
C ASN A 87 1.29 -1.44 -4.63
N ILE A 88 0.01 -1.63 -4.35
CA ILE A 88 -0.62 -1.30 -3.07
C ILE A 88 -1.48 -2.47 -2.62
N ARG A 89 -1.20 -2.96 -1.42
CA ARG A 89 -2.00 -3.99 -0.73
C ARG A 89 -2.63 -3.43 0.52
N LEU A 90 -3.86 -3.81 0.80
CA LEU A 90 -4.60 -3.42 1.99
C LEU A 90 -5.20 -4.67 2.65
N TYR A 91 -5.25 -4.66 3.97
CA TYR A 91 -5.91 -5.66 4.80
C TYR A 91 -7.25 -5.10 5.29
N LEU A 92 -8.35 -5.55 4.66
CA LEU A 92 -9.67 -4.98 4.89
C LEU A 92 -10.82 -5.98 4.71
N LYS A 93 -12.01 -5.60 5.17
CA LYS A 93 -13.28 -6.34 5.02
C LYS A 93 -14.40 -5.34 4.70
N GLY A 94 -15.28 -5.69 3.76
CA GLY A 94 -16.45 -4.90 3.36
C GLY A 94 -16.30 -4.26 1.98
N ALA A 95 -17.26 -3.40 1.64
CA ALA A 95 -17.31 -2.71 0.35
C ALA A 95 -16.71 -1.30 0.44
N PHE A 96 -15.72 -1.01 -0.39
CA PHE A 96 -14.96 0.23 -0.36
C PHE A 96 -14.81 0.88 -1.73
N GLN A 97 -14.75 2.20 -1.71
CA GLN A 97 -14.13 3.02 -2.75
C GLN A 97 -12.73 3.38 -2.23
N ILE A 98 -11.70 3.02 -3.00
CA ILE A 98 -10.32 3.35 -2.68
C ILE A 98 -9.81 4.27 -3.77
N LYS A 99 -9.26 5.41 -3.37
CA LYS A 99 -8.62 6.37 -4.27
C LYS A 99 -7.15 6.47 -3.93
N LEU A 100 -6.32 6.50 -4.96
CA LEU A 100 -4.94 6.94 -4.89
C LEU A 100 -4.88 8.38 -5.39
N LEU A 101 -4.37 9.27 -4.57
CA LEU A 101 -4.24 10.69 -4.89
C LEU A 101 -2.79 11.13 -4.85
N ALA A 102 -2.45 12.13 -5.64
CA ALA A 102 -1.15 12.80 -5.65
C ALA A 102 -1.29 14.26 -5.21
N ILE A 103 -0.33 14.71 -4.40
CA ILE A 103 -0.12 16.12 -4.08
C ILE A 103 1.17 16.54 -4.79
N ASP A 104 1.05 17.51 -5.68
CA ASP A 104 2.20 18.14 -6.33
C ASP A 104 2.72 19.25 -5.43
N ASN A 105 4.04 19.41 -5.30
CA ASN A 105 4.67 20.41 -4.42
C ASN A 105 4.24 21.87 -4.68
N LEU A 106 3.58 22.13 -5.82
CA LEU A 106 3.11 23.46 -6.24
C LEU A 106 1.60 23.65 -6.10
N SER A 107 0.84 22.60 -5.72
CA SER A 107 -0.62 22.65 -5.64
C SER A 107 -1.11 22.40 -4.22
N THR A 108 -2.09 23.18 -3.79
CA THR A 108 -2.87 22.94 -2.56
C THR A 108 -3.94 21.85 -2.76
N SER A 109 -4.16 21.40 -3.99
CA SER A 109 -5.20 20.43 -4.33
C SER A 109 -4.61 19.07 -4.70
N ALA A 110 -5.24 18.00 -4.22
CA ALA A 110 -4.85 16.64 -4.56
C ALA A 110 -5.47 16.22 -5.90
N ARG A 111 -4.66 15.64 -6.79
CA ARG A 111 -5.08 15.06 -8.07
C ARG A 111 -5.39 13.58 -7.91
N LEU A 112 -6.54 13.12 -8.40
CA LEU A 112 -6.87 11.70 -8.45
C LEU A 112 -5.96 10.99 -9.46
N ILE A 113 -5.26 9.94 -9.02
CA ILE A 113 -4.40 9.10 -9.87
C ILE A 113 -5.14 7.85 -10.31
N ASN A 114 -5.77 7.16 -9.36
CA ASN A 114 -6.52 5.94 -9.65
C ASN A 114 -7.64 5.75 -8.62
N GLN A 115 -8.66 4.97 -8.99
CA GLN A 115 -9.78 4.64 -8.14
C GLN A 115 -10.23 3.20 -8.39
N LYS A 116 -10.54 2.47 -7.30
CA LYS A 116 -11.07 1.11 -7.37
C LYS A 116 -12.23 0.94 -6.41
N PHE A 117 -13.26 0.24 -6.87
CA PHE A 117 -14.33 -0.27 -6.03
C PHE A 117 -14.07 -1.75 -5.75
N ILE A 118 -14.05 -2.13 -4.48
CA ILE A 118 -13.83 -3.53 -4.08
C ILE A 118 -14.83 -3.95 -3.02
N ASN A 119 -15.13 -5.24 -2.98
CA ASN A 119 -15.85 -5.87 -1.88
C ASN A 119 -15.07 -7.10 -1.42
N VAL A 120 -14.76 -7.18 -0.12
CA VAL A 120 -13.99 -8.28 0.47
C VAL A 120 -14.79 -8.88 1.62
N ASN A 121 -15.18 -10.15 1.49
CA ASN A 121 -16.14 -10.78 2.42
C ASN A 121 -15.52 -11.07 3.80
N THR A 122 -14.24 -11.41 3.82
CA THR A 122 -13.46 -11.70 5.02
C THR A 122 -12.42 -10.61 5.25
N LEU A 123 -11.96 -10.45 6.49
CA LEU A 123 -10.80 -9.60 6.75
C LEU A 123 -9.59 -10.30 6.15
N SER A 124 -9.06 -9.79 5.04
CA SER A 124 -7.91 -10.38 4.34
C SER A 124 -7.10 -9.32 3.59
N GLU A 125 -5.86 -9.67 3.25
CA GLU A 125 -5.02 -8.86 2.38
C GLU A 125 -5.48 -8.97 0.92
N VAL A 126 -5.61 -7.82 0.25
CA VAL A 126 -5.97 -7.73 -1.17
C VAL A 126 -5.11 -6.70 -1.88
N THR A 127 -4.76 -6.97 -3.13
CA THR A 127 -4.08 -6.00 -3.97
C THR A 127 -5.08 -5.04 -4.61
N VAL A 128 -4.96 -3.76 -4.25
CA VAL A 128 -5.93 -2.73 -4.65
C VAL A 128 -5.44 -1.95 -5.85
N PHE A 129 -4.13 -1.78 -6.01
CA PHE A 129 -3.54 -1.19 -7.20
C PHE A 129 -2.26 -1.93 -7.57
N ASP A 130 -2.08 -2.16 -8.87
CA ASP A 130 -0.93 -2.84 -9.44
C ASP A 130 -0.29 -1.96 -10.52
N ASN A 131 1.03 -2.03 -10.62
CA ASN A 131 1.84 -1.39 -11.65
C ASN A 131 1.55 0.11 -11.83
N ILE A 132 1.30 0.83 -10.73
CA ILE A 132 1.06 2.27 -10.78
C ILE A 132 2.36 2.98 -11.10
N ASP A 133 2.41 3.62 -12.27
CA ASP A 133 3.53 4.45 -12.67
C ASP A 133 3.67 5.65 -11.72
N ILE A 134 4.81 5.72 -11.03
CA ILE A 134 5.19 6.82 -10.14
C ILE A 134 6.19 7.73 -10.84
N ILE A 135 5.66 8.49 -11.78
CA ILE A 135 6.40 9.52 -12.47
C ILE A 135 6.19 10.81 -11.66
N TYR A 136 7.25 11.60 -11.50
CA TYR A 136 7.29 12.92 -10.82
C TYR A 136 7.48 12.94 -9.29
N LYS A 137 7.88 14.12 -8.78
CA LYS A 137 8.28 14.39 -7.38
C LYS A 137 7.06 14.56 -6.48
N ASN A 138 6.19 13.56 -6.45
CA ASN A 138 4.87 13.70 -5.84
C ASN A 138 4.80 13.03 -4.47
N LEU A 139 3.90 13.54 -3.64
CA LEU A 139 3.42 12.86 -2.46
C LEU A 139 2.17 12.08 -2.85
N LEU A 140 2.13 10.78 -2.56
CA LEU A 140 0.97 9.93 -2.82
C LEU A 140 0.29 9.56 -1.50
N TYR A 141 -1.04 9.49 -1.51
CA TYR A 141 -1.78 8.97 -0.36
C TYR A 141 -3.04 8.26 -0.80
N LEU A 142 -3.58 7.45 0.12
CA LEU A 142 -4.84 6.75 -0.07
C LEU A 142 -5.98 7.47 0.65
N GLU A 143 -7.13 7.51 0.00
CA GLU A 143 -8.43 7.77 0.63
C GLU A 143 -9.28 6.50 0.50
N ILE A 144 -9.74 5.97 1.64
CA ILE A 144 -10.61 4.80 1.72
C ILE A 144 -11.97 5.27 2.20
N LYS A 145 -13.03 4.95 1.46
CA LYS A 145 -14.42 5.26 1.85
C LYS A 145 -15.27 4.00 1.84
N ALA A 146 -15.94 3.73 2.96
CA ALA A 146 -16.87 2.63 3.10
C ALA A 146 -18.18 2.91 2.34
N ILE A 147 -18.61 1.94 1.55
CA ILE A 147 -19.87 1.98 0.76
C ILE A 147 -20.97 1.19 1.47
N SER A 148 -20.59 0.24 2.33
CA SER A 148 -21.47 -0.53 3.21
C SER A 148 -21.16 -0.30 4.68
N ASN A 149 -22.05 -0.76 5.57
CA ASN A 149 -21.76 -0.85 6.99
C ASN A 149 -20.80 -2.02 7.29
N ASN A 150 -20.30 -2.07 8.53
CA ASN A 150 -19.45 -3.14 9.06
C ASN A 150 -18.16 -3.34 8.25
N CYS A 151 -17.62 -2.24 7.72
CA CYS A 151 -16.36 -2.22 7.01
C CYS A 151 -15.22 -2.13 8.01
N LEU A 152 -14.13 -2.87 7.78
CA LEU A 152 -12.95 -2.90 8.64
C LEU A 152 -11.70 -2.64 7.79
N PHE A 153 -10.81 -1.81 8.31
CA PHE A 153 -9.45 -1.61 7.77
C PHE A 153 -8.44 -1.90 8.87
N LYS A 154 -7.44 -2.74 8.58
CA LYS A 154 -6.43 -3.15 9.56
C LYS A 154 -5.04 -2.62 9.24
N ASP A 155 -4.60 -2.76 7.99
CA ASP A 155 -3.22 -2.45 7.59
C ASP A 155 -3.13 -2.29 6.06
N GLY A 156 -1.97 -1.90 5.56
CA GLY A 156 -1.62 -1.94 4.16
C GLY A 156 -0.19 -1.47 3.91
N TYR A 157 0.29 -1.62 2.68
CA TYR A 157 1.63 -1.20 2.33
C TYR A 157 1.78 -0.93 0.82
N PHE A 158 2.77 -0.08 0.53
CA PHE A 158 3.29 0.16 -0.81
C PHE A 158 4.47 -0.78 -1.04
N TYR A 159 4.48 -1.48 -2.19
CA TYR A 159 5.52 -2.44 -2.52
C TYR A 159 5.87 -2.43 -4.00
N ILE A 160 7.02 -3.02 -4.32
CA ILE A 160 7.45 -3.29 -5.70
C ILE A 160 7.65 -4.78 -5.87
N ILE A 161 7.57 -5.20 -7.13
CA ILE A 161 7.97 -6.54 -7.52
C ILE A 161 9.37 -6.43 -8.12
N ASN A 162 10.37 -6.96 -7.42
CA ASN A 162 11.73 -7.07 -7.94
C ASN A 162 11.83 -8.28 -8.85
N ILE A 163 11.87 -8.01 -10.14
CA ILE A 163 12.30 -8.97 -11.14
C ILE A 163 13.82 -8.82 -11.21
N ARG A 164 14.58 -9.71 -10.57
CA ARG A 164 16.04 -9.75 -10.76
C ARG A 164 16.30 -9.95 -12.26
N GLN A 165 16.71 -8.89 -12.95
CA GLN A 165 17.30 -9.02 -14.27
C GLN A 165 18.72 -9.54 -14.07
N ASN A 166 19.07 -10.67 -14.71
CA ASN A 166 20.46 -11.12 -14.75
C ASN A 166 21.33 -9.96 -15.28
N LEU A 167 22.19 -9.42 -14.42
CA LEU A 167 23.37 -8.67 -14.83
C LEU A 167 24.43 -9.68 -15.30
N ASP A 168 24.10 -10.49 -16.30
CA ASP A 168 25.07 -11.33 -16.98
C ASP A 168 25.42 -10.70 -18.32
N LYS A 169 26.70 -10.32 -18.41
CA LYS A 169 27.51 -10.03 -19.60
C LYS A 169 27.29 -8.68 -20.29
N LYS A 170 27.94 -7.65 -19.73
CA LYS A 170 28.78 -6.75 -20.54
C LYS A 170 30.22 -6.76 -20.01
N LEU A 171 30.90 -7.86 -20.30
CA LEU A 171 32.34 -7.90 -20.50
C LEU A 171 32.54 -8.62 -21.84
N GLN A 172 32.45 -7.84 -22.91
CA GLN A 172 33.07 -8.08 -24.21
C GLN A 172 33.61 -6.74 -24.68
#